data_AF-X1UF49-F1
#
_entry.id   AF-X1UF49-F1
#
_cell.length_a   1.000
_cell.length_b   1.000
_cell.length_c   1.000
_cell.angle_alpha   90.00
_cell.angle_beta   90.00
_cell.angle_gamma   90.00
#
_symmetry.space_group_name_H-M   'P 1'
#
loop_
_entity.id
_entity.type
_entity.pdbx_description
1 polymer ?
#
loop_
_entity_poly.entity_id
_entity_poly.type
_entity_poly.pdbx_seq_one_letter_code
_entity_poly.pdbx_strand_id
1 'polypeptide(L)' 'MGRYAHPEVTMHTFPLNQYIRYIEVGDWENVASLMLSSVDKVAKAGADFAICPDNTIHQAFDLVVKKSPIAWLNIAEE' A
#
# COMPACT_ATOMS: atom_id res chain seq x y z
N MET A 1 -1.42 -19.13 14.39
CA MET A 1 -0.56 -18.57 15.46
C MET A 1 -1.20 -18.90 16.81
N GLY A 2 -0.42 -19.36 17.79
CA GLY A 2 -0.94 -19.87 19.07
C GLY A 2 -1.59 -18.79 19.97
N ARG A 3 -1.93 -19.16 21.20
CA ARG A 3 -2.51 -18.24 22.19
C ARG A 3 -1.56 -17.04 22.41
N TYR A 4 -2.06 -15.82 22.17
CA TYR A 4 -1.33 -14.54 22.29
C TYR A 4 -0.22 -14.27 21.27
N ALA A 5 -0.13 -15.05 20.18
CA ALA A 5 0.79 -14.77 19.08
C ALA A 5 0.16 -13.77 18.10
N HIS A 6 0.14 -12.50 18.50
CA HIS A 6 -0.31 -11.38 17.66
C HIS A 6 0.69 -11.13 16.52
N PRO A 7 0.24 -10.66 15.35
CA PRO A 7 1.13 -10.32 14.26
C PRO A 7 1.97 -9.09 14.62
N GLU A 8 3.21 -9.05 14.13
CA GLU A 8 3.99 -7.83 14.10
C GLU A 8 3.52 -6.95 12.93
N VAL A 9 3.42 -5.64 13.17
CA VAL A 9 2.86 -4.70 12.19
C VAL A 9 3.80 -3.50 12.05
N THR A 10 4.17 -3.20 10.81
CA THR A 10 4.82 -1.94 10.43
C THR A 10 3.84 -1.12 9.59
N MET A 11 3.73 0.18 9.86
CA MET A 11 2.82 1.08 9.17
C MET A 11 3.56 2.30 8.63
N HIS A 12 3.29 2.65 7.38
CA HIS A 12 3.70 3.92 6.78
C HIS A 12 2.45 4.64 6.25
N THR A 13 2.37 5.94 6.48
CA THR A 13 1.32 6.79 5.90
C THR A 13 1.90 8.11 5.46
N PHE A 14 1.49 8.58 4.28
CA PHE A 14 1.70 9.97 3.90
C PHE A 14 0.55 10.81 4.48
N PRO A 15 0.78 12.11 4.76
CA PRO A 15 -0.30 13.05 4.98
C PRO A 15 -1.32 12.97 3.83
N LEU A 16 -2.62 12.91 4.16
CA LEU A 16 -3.70 12.67 3.19
C LEU A 16 -3.70 13.67 2.02
N ASN A 17 -3.32 14.93 2.27
CA ASN A 17 -3.24 15.95 1.23
C ASN A 17 -2.26 15.62 0.08
N GLN A 18 -1.26 14.78 0.33
CA GLN A 18 -0.33 14.31 -0.70
C GLN A 18 -1.03 13.40 -1.72
N TYR A 19 -2.03 12.62 -1.28
CA TYR A 19 -2.86 11.79 -2.15
C TYR A 19 -3.97 12.60 -2.81
N ILE A 20 -4.70 13.43 -2.04
CA ILE A 20 -5.89 14.15 -2.52
C ILE A 20 -5.59 14.99 -3.77
N ARG A 21 -4.46 15.70 -3.81
CA ARG A 21 -4.07 16.50 -4.98
C ARG A 21 -3.94 15.72 -6.29
N TYR A 22 -3.68 14.42 -6.22
CA TYR A 22 -3.60 13.53 -7.39
C TYR A 22 -4.95 12.85 -7.65
N ILE A 23 -5.64 12.43 -6.59
CA ILE A 23 -6.96 11.81 -6.68
C ILE A 23 -7.98 12.77 -7.33
N GLU A 24 -8.00 14.04 -6.92
CA GLU A 24 -8.96 15.05 -7.42
C GLU A 24 -8.82 15.32 -8.92
N VAL A 25 -7.64 15.09 -9.50
CA VAL A 25 -7.36 15.29 -10.93
C VAL A 25 -7.26 13.97 -11.71
N GLY A 26 -7.51 12.84 -11.06
CA GLY A 26 -7.45 11.51 -11.69
C GLY A 26 -6.05 11.03 -12.05
N ASP A 27 -5.01 11.55 -11.38
CA ASP A 27 -3.61 11.20 -11.62
C ASP A 27 -3.21 9.93 -10.86
N TRP A 28 -3.64 8.78 -11.40
CA TRP A 28 -3.41 7.46 -10.78
C TRP A 28 -1.95 7.00 -10.85
N GLU A 29 -1.15 7.52 -11.78
CA GLU A 29 0.29 7.22 -11.85
C GLU A 29 1.04 7.82 -10.64
N ASN A 30 0.72 9.06 -10.25
CA ASN A 30 1.30 9.65 -9.05
C ASN A 30 0.74 9.05 -7.76
N VAL A 31 -0.52 8.62 -7.73
CA VAL A 31 -1.05 7.79 -6.63
C VAL A 31 -0.27 6.48 -6.51
N ALA A 32 -0.02 5.79 -7.62
CA ALA A 32 0.79 4.56 -7.64
C ALA A 32 2.22 4.83 -7.13
N SER A 33 2.82 5.96 -7.48
CA SER A 33 4.15 6.37 -7.01
C SER A 33 4.19 6.51 -5.47
N LEU A 34 3.16 7.11 -4.86
CA LEU A 34 3.04 7.20 -3.40
C LEU A 34 2.84 5.82 -2.74
N MET A 35 2.01 4.96 -3.34
CA MET A 35 1.83 3.59 -2.88
C MET A 35 3.14 2.79 -2.93
N LEU A 36 3.87 2.87 -4.05
CA LEU A 36 5.18 2.23 -4.25
C LEU A 36 6.22 2.74 -3.24
N SER A 37 6.25 4.05 -2.99
CA SER A 37 7.13 4.64 -1.99
C SER A 37 6.80 4.18 -0.57
N SER A 38 5.53 3.88 -0.27
CA SER A 38 5.12 3.35 1.04
C SER A 38 5.52 1.88 1.19
N VAL A 39 5.25 1.05 0.18
CA VAL A 39 5.60 -0.37 0.23
C VAL A 39 7.12 -0.61 0.25
N ASP A 40 7.89 0.22 -0.46
CA ASP A 40 9.37 0.17 -0.40
C ASP A 40 9.90 0.42 1.02
N LYS A 41 9.31 1.37 1.77
CA LYS A 41 9.72 1.64 3.15
C LYS A 41 9.43 0.48 4.08
N VAL A 42 8.24 -0.12 3.99
CA VAL A 42 7.89 -1.24 4.87
C VAL A 42 8.63 -2.51 4.47
N ALA A 43 8.88 -2.75 3.18
CA ALA A 43 9.73 -3.83 2.71
C ALA A 43 11.17 -3.70 3.28
N LYS A 44 11.74 -2.49 3.23
CA LYS A 44 13.05 -2.20 3.85
C LYS A 44 13.05 -2.33 5.36
N ALA A 45 11.89 -2.17 6.01
CA ALA A 45 11.72 -2.41 7.44
C ALA A 45 11.51 -3.90 7.79
N GLY A 46 11.43 -4.79 6.79
CA GLY A 46 11.29 -6.24 6.97
C GLY A 46 9.87 -6.78 6.86
N ALA A 47 8.92 -6.01 6.32
CA ALA A 47 7.58 -6.54 6.07
C ALA A 47 7.58 -7.60 4.95
N ASP A 48 6.92 -8.73 5.19
CA ASP A 48 6.80 -9.84 4.22
C ASP A 48 5.75 -9.57 3.12
N PHE A 49 4.70 -8.82 3.46
CA PHE A 49 3.62 -8.43 2.57
C PHE A 49 3.02 -7.09 2.98
N ALA A 50 2.29 -6.46 2.05
CA ALA A 50 1.58 -5.21 2.27
C ALA A 50 0.06 -5.39 2.16
N ILE A 51 -0.65 -4.61 2.96
CA ILE A 51 -2.10 -4.39 2.83
C ILE A 51 -2.33 -2.88 2.78
N CYS A 52 -3.35 -2.45 2.03
CA CYS A 52 -3.75 -1.05 2.01
C CYS A 52 -5.24 -0.93 2.34
N PRO A 53 -5.61 -0.39 3.51
CA PRO A 53 -7.01 -0.24 3.90
C PRO A 53 -7.63 1.05 3.31
N ASP A 54 -7.52 1.26 2.00
CA ASP A 54 -8.14 2.40 1.28
C ASP A 54 -8.72 1.94 -0.05
N ASN A 55 -10.05 1.91 -0.15
CA ASN A 55 -10.76 1.44 -1.34
C ASN A 55 -10.51 2.31 -2.58
N THR A 56 -10.28 3.61 -2.42
CA THR A 56 -10.20 4.55 -3.55
C THR A 56 -8.93 4.35 -4.34
N ILE A 57 -7.80 4.22 -3.64
CA ILE A 57 -6.49 4.15 -4.30
C ILE A 57 -6.21 2.79 -4.95
N HIS A 58 -7.09 1.79 -4.74
CA HIS A 58 -7.04 0.54 -5.49
C HIS A 58 -7.25 0.74 -7.01
N GLN A 59 -7.75 1.91 -7.45
CA GLN A 59 -7.73 2.28 -8.88
C GLN A 59 -6.31 2.28 -9.48
N ALA A 60 -5.28 2.52 -8.66
CA ALA A 60 -3.87 2.49 -9.06
C ALA A 60 -3.21 1.11 -8.86
N PHE A 61 -3.94 0.09 -8.39
CA PHE A 61 -3.36 -1.18 -7.92
C PHE A 61 -2.55 -1.92 -9.00
N ASP A 62 -3.06 -1.98 -10.23
CA ASP A 62 -2.38 -2.65 -11.36
C ASP A 62 -1.01 -2.04 -11.70
N LEU A 63 -0.82 -0.75 -11.40
CA LEU A 63 0.43 -0.03 -11.58
C LEU A 63 1.43 -0.35 -10.45
N VAL A 64 0.92 -0.69 -9.27
CA VAL A 64 1.69 -0.94 -8.05
C VAL A 64 2.14 -2.39 -7.96
N VAL A 65 1.22 -3.36 -8.14
CA VAL A 65 1.52 -4.78 -7.89
C VAL A 65 2.66 -5.31 -8.77
N LYS A 66 2.75 -4.83 -10.01
CA LYS A 66 3.81 -5.21 -10.98
C LYS A 66 5.20 -4.71 -10.59
N LYS A 67 5.29 -3.69 -9.73
CA LYS A 67 6.54 -3.00 -9.36
C LYS A 67 6.88 -3.15 -7.87
N SER A 68 5.98 -3.75 -7.08
CA SER A 68 6.15 -3.87 -5.64
C SER A 68 7.30 -4.83 -5.29
N PRO A 69 8.13 -4.49 -4.29
CA PRO A 69 9.19 -5.39 -3.81
C PRO A 69 8.65 -6.55 -2.95
N ILE A 70 7.43 -6.44 -2.43
CA ILE A 70 6.79 -7.48 -1.60
C ILE A 70 5.35 -7.73 -2.07
N ALA A 71 4.80 -8.89 -1.70
CA ALA A 71 3.45 -9.29 -2.07
C ALA A 71 2.40 -8.32 -1.49
N TRP A 72 1.27 -8.17 -2.17
CA TRP A 72 0.11 -7.42 -1.69
C TRP A 72 -1.03 -8.40 -1.43
N LEU A 73 -1.71 -8.25 -0.29
CA LEU A 73 -3.02 -8.89 -0.11
C LEU A 73 -4.08 -7.89 -0.58
N ASN A 74 -4.79 -8.28 -1.63
CA ASN A 74 -5.88 -7.49 -2.19
C ASN A 74 -7.13 -7.70 -1.34
N ILE A 75 -7.80 -6.61 -0.94
CA ILE A 75 -9.03 -6.67 -0.14
C ILE A 75 -10.19 -7.36 -0.89
N ALA A 76 -10.12 -7.44 -2.22
CA ALA A 76 -11.14 -7.99 -3.08
C ALA A 76 -10.85 -9.42 -3.58
N GLU A 77 -9.68 -10.00 -3.26
CA GLU A 77 -9.30 -11.35 -3.67
C GLU A 77 -9.28 -12.28 -2.44
N GLU A 78 -9.92 -13.46 -2.56
CA GLU A 78 -9.90 -14.54 -1.55
C GLU A 78 -8.66 -15.43 -1.68
#